data_AF-A0A7G9FEW6-F1
#
_entry.id   AF-A0A7G9FEW6-F1
#
_cell.length_a   1.000
_cell.length_b   1.000
_cell.length_c   1.000
_cell.angle_alpha   90.00
_cell.angle_beta   90.00
_cell.angle_gamma   90.00
#
_symmetry.space_group_name_H-M   'P 1'
#
loop_
_entity.id
_entity.type
_entity.pdbx_description
1 polymer ?
#
loop_
_entity_poly.entity_id
_entity_poly.type
_entity_poly.pdbx_seq_one_letter_code
_entity_poly.pdbx_strand_id
1 'polypeptide(L)'
;MIGLIIFIIIAVLIAIFTGFNLGNVCDVNLIFHTFHRVPVFITIIVSFIAGIVVALPFSFGKGKSIAAKKIDKIKAKAAKDALKNAESADVKTPADLRKPQEKK
;
A
#
# COMPACT_ATOMS: atom_id res chain seq x y z
N MET A 1 6.86 -30.55 -4.96
CA MET A 1 7.76 -31.22 -4.00
C MET A 1 8.65 -30.23 -3.24
N ILE A 2 9.38 -29.32 -3.91
CA ILE A 2 10.29 -28.37 -3.24
C ILE A 2 9.63 -27.52 -2.13
N GLY A 3 8.40 -27.03 -2.34
CA GLY A 3 7.70 -26.22 -1.34
C GLY A 3 7.35 -26.99 -0.07
N LEU A 4 7.06 -28.29 -0.19
CA LEU A 4 6.79 -29.17 0.96
C LEU A 4 8.07 -29.43 1.75
N ILE A 5 9.21 -29.61 1.08
CA ILE A 5 10.53 -29.75 1.71
C ILE A 5 10.88 -28.47 2.49
N ILE A 6 10.71 -27.30 1.88
CA ILE A 6 10.97 -26.01 2.54
C ILE A 6 10.06 -25.83 3.76
N PHE A 7 8.77 -26.15 3.63
CA PHE A 7 7.82 -26.08 4.74
C PHE A 7 8.25 -26.96 5.91
N ILE A 8 8.64 -28.22 5.64
CA ILE A 8 9.13 -29.14 6.68
C ILE A 8 10.38 -28.59 7.36
N ILE A 9 11.35 -28.07 6.59
CA ILE A 9 12.57 -27.49 7.16
C ILE A 9 12.22 -26.32 8.09
N ILE A 10 11.35 -25.40 7.66
CA ILE A 10 10.90 -24.28 8.49
C ILE A 10 10.19 -24.78 9.75
N ALA A 11 9.28 -25.75 9.61
CA ALA A 11 8.56 -26.32 10.76
C ALA A 11 9.50 -26.96 11.79
N VAL A 12 10.52 -27.69 11.33
CA VAL A 12 11.55 -28.27 12.21
C VAL A 12 12.36 -27.19 12.91
N LEU A 13 12.79 -26.14 12.19
CA LEU A 13 13.51 -25.01 12.80
C LEU A 13 12.66 -24.30 13.86
N ILE A 14 11.37 -24.09 13.59
CA ILE A 14 10.43 -23.53 14.55
C ILE A 14 10.33 -24.46 15.77
N ALA A 15 10.17 -25.77 15.57
CA ALA A 15 10.06 -26.73 16.66
C ALA A 15 11.31 -26.75 17.56
N ILE A 16 12.51 -26.71 16.96
CA ILE A 16 13.79 -26.65 17.71
C ILE A 16 13.88 -25.33 18.48
N PHE A 17 13.63 -24.19 17.81
CA PHE A 17 13.65 -22.88 18.44
C PHE A 17 12.70 -22.81 19.62
N THR A 18 11.47 -23.30 19.41
CA THR A 18 10.42 -23.36 20.41
C THR A 18 10.86 -24.24 21.57
N GLY A 19 11.30 -25.46 21.25
CA GLY A 19 11.85 -26.48 22.14
C GLY A 19 12.90 -25.93 23.11
N PHE A 20 13.89 -25.23 22.57
CA PHE A 20 14.98 -24.65 23.37
C PHE A 20 14.55 -23.41 24.16
N ASN A 21 13.49 -22.71 23.73
CA ASN A 21 12.96 -21.54 24.44
C ASN A 21 11.81 -21.85 25.41
N LEU A 22 11.39 -23.11 25.58
CA LEU A 22 10.33 -23.47 26.54
C LEU A 22 10.69 -23.10 27.98
N GLY A 23 11.96 -23.23 28.36
CA GLY A 23 12.43 -22.89 29.70
C GLY A 23 12.55 -21.37 29.95
N ASN A 24 12.55 -20.57 28.88
CA ASN A 24 12.63 -19.12 28.99
C ASN A 24 11.24 -18.56 29.23
N VAL A 25 10.85 -18.50 30.50
CA VAL A 25 9.50 -18.13 30.94
C VAL A 25 9.47 -16.77 31.62
N CYS A 26 8.34 -16.09 31.51
CA CYS A 26 8.06 -14.84 32.20
C CYS A 26 6.64 -14.82 32.78
N ASP A 27 6.40 -13.90 33.71
CA ASP A 27 5.06 -13.64 34.21
C ASP A 27 4.45 -12.48 33.41
N VAL A 28 3.22 -12.67 32.95
CA VAL A 28 2.48 -11.69 32.15
C VAL A 28 1.25 -11.26 32.91
N ASN A 29 1.18 -9.98 33.28
CA ASN A 29 -0.01 -9.41 33.89
C ASN A 29 -0.94 -8.81 32.83
N LEU A 30 -2.10 -9.42 32.64
CA LEU A 30 -3.19 -8.89 31.81
C LEU A 30 -4.24 -8.23 32.69
N ILE A 31 -3.99 -6.97 33.08
CA ILE A 31 -4.88 -6.04 33.83
C ILE A 31 -5.49 -6.64 35.12
N PHE A 32 -6.34 -7.67 35.00
CA PHE A 32 -7.03 -8.38 36.06
C PHE A 32 -6.46 -9.78 36.36
N HIS A 33 -5.54 -10.32 35.54
CA HIS A 33 -5.00 -11.67 35.77
C HIS A 33 -3.51 -11.77 35.41
N THR A 34 -2.70 -12.33 36.32
CA THR A 34 -1.30 -12.61 36.07
C THR A 34 -1.09 -14.07 35.68
N PHE A 35 -0.65 -14.30 34.46
CA PHE A 35 -0.23 -15.61 33.97
C PHE A 35 1.21 -15.84 34.38
N HIS A 36 1.44 -16.89 35.17
CA HIS A 36 2.78 -17.22 35.65
C HIS A 36 3.46 -18.22 34.72
N ARG A 37 4.78 -18.11 34.59
CA ARG A 37 5.63 -19.04 33.83
C ARG A 37 5.19 -19.25 32.36
N VAL A 38 4.84 -18.16 31.67
CA VAL A 38 4.50 -18.21 30.25
C VAL A 38 5.79 -18.19 29.41
N PRO A 39 5.99 -19.10 28.44
CA PRO A 39 7.14 -19.04 27.56
C PRO A 39 7.23 -17.73 26.79
N VAL A 40 8.38 -17.06 26.83
CA VAL A 40 8.60 -15.73 26.23
C VAL A 40 8.32 -15.72 24.72
N PHE A 41 8.63 -16.79 24.00
CA PHE A 41 8.35 -16.83 22.56
C PHE A 41 6.83 -16.74 22.26
N ILE A 42 5.98 -17.36 23.10
CA ILE A 42 4.51 -17.27 22.97
C ILE A 42 4.05 -15.84 23.16
N THR A 43 4.57 -15.15 24.17
CA THR A 43 4.14 -13.78 24.50
C THR A 43 4.50 -12.82 23.36
N ILE A 44 5.67 -12.99 22.73
CA ILE A 44 6.09 -12.22 21.55
C ILE A 44 5.16 -12.48 20.36
N ILE A 45 4.85 -13.74 20.04
CA ILE A 45 3.97 -14.09 18.92
C ILE A 45 2.56 -13.50 19.13
N VAL A 46 2.00 -13.66 20.33
CA VAL A 46 0.67 -13.11 20.67
C VAL A 46 0.68 -11.58 20.57
N SER A 47 1.72 -10.91 21.06
CA SER A 47 1.86 -9.45 20.99
C SER A 47 1.94 -8.97 19.54
N PHE A 48 2.67 -9.68 18.69
CA PHE A 48 2.80 -9.36 17.27
C PHE A 48 1.46 -9.53 16.54
N ILE A 49 0.75 -10.64 16.78
CA ILE A 49 -0.58 -10.88 16.20
C ILE A 49 -1.56 -9.81 16.66
N ALA A 50 -1.58 -9.47 17.96
CA ALA A 50 -2.42 -8.40 18.49
C ALA A 50 -2.11 -7.06 17.81
N GLY A 51 -0.83 -6.74 17.61
CA GLY A 51 -0.38 -5.56 16.87
C GLY A 51 -0.88 -5.55 15.43
N ILE A 52 -0.81 -6.68 14.72
CA ILE A 52 -1.37 -6.82 13.37
C ILE A 52 -2.87 -6.57 13.41
N VAL A 53 -3.62 -7.26 14.27
CA VAL A 53 -5.08 -7.12 14.36
C VAL A 53 -5.50 -5.67 14.62
N VAL A 54 -4.78 -4.97 15.49
CA VAL A 54 -4.99 -3.53 15.74
C VAL A 54 -4.65 -2.70 14.50
N ALA A 55 -3.59 -3.03 13.77
CA ALA A 55 -3.15 -2.29 12.58
C ALA A 55 -4.03 -2.53 11.34
N LEU A 56 -4.63 -3.72 11.19
CA LEU A 56 -5.45 -4.08 10.02
C LEU A 56 -6.56 -3.05 9.69
N PRO A 57 -7.43 -2.61 10.63
CA PRO A 57 -8.46 -1.62 10.30
C PRO A 57 -7.89 -0.27 9.83
N PHE A 58 -6.69 0.10 10.29
CA PHE A 58 -6.00 1.31 9.82
C PHE A 58 -5.24 1.10 8.51
N SER A 59 -4.85 -0.14 8.20
CA SER A 59 -4.13 -0.50 6.97
C SER A 59 -5.07 -0.55 5.75
N PHE A 60 -6.32 -1.00 5.94
CA PHE A 60 -7.34 -1.04 4.88
C PHE A 60 -8.11 0.28 4.69
N GLY A 61 -7.72 1.36 5.39
CA GLY A 61 -8.28 2.69 5.16
C GLY A 61 -8.13 3.08 3.69
N LYS A 62 -9.20 3.64 3.10
CA LYS A 62 -9.32 4.16 1.71
C LYS A 62 -8.35 5.33 1.40
N GLY A 63 -7.07 5.17 1.71
CA GLY A 63 -6.01 6.01 1.19
C GLY A 63 -5.76 5.62 -0.25
N LYS A 64 -6.45 6.29 -1.19
CA LYS A 64 -6.00 6.33 -2.59
C LYS A 64 -4.49 6.58 -2.53
N SER A 65 -3.70 5.58 -2.96
CA SER A 65 -2.24 5.61 -2.85
C SER A 65 -1.72 7.00 -3.20
N ILE A 66 -0.74 7.52 -2.47
CA ILE A 66 -0.15 8.84 -2.77
C ILE A 66 0.28 8.90 -4.26
N ALA A 67 0.67 7.76 -4.83
CA ALA A 67 0.91 7.62 -6.26
C ALA A 67 -0.37 7.83 -7.10
N ALA A 68 -1.48 7.21 -6.74
CA ALA A 68 -2.78 7.39 -7.40
C ALA A 68 -3.35 8.82 -7.25
N LYS A 69 -3.03 9.55 -6.17
CA LYS A 69 -3.37 10.99 -6.05
C LYS A 69 -2.48 11.88 -6.92
N LYS A 70 -1.19 11.55 -7.07
CA LYS A 70 -0.28 12.27 -7.98
C LYS A 70 -0.67 12.07 -9.44
N ILE A 71 -1.04 10.86 -9.84
CA ILE A 71 -1.46 10.55 -11.22
C ILE A 71 -2.74 11.32 -11.59
N ASP A 72 -3.73 11.38 -10.71
CA ASP A 72 -4.94 12.18 -10.94
C ASP A 72 -4.63 13.68 -11.08
N LYS A 73 -3.73 14.21 -10.24
CA LYS A 73 -3.35 15.62 -10.28
C LYS A 73 -2.64 15.98 -11.58
N ILE A 74 -1.80 15.07 -12.10
CA ILE A 74 -1.12 15.24 -13.40
C ILE A 74 -2.12 15.16 -14.56
N LYS A 75 -3.03 14.17 -14.55
CA LYS A 75 -4.08 14.05 -15.58
C LYS A 75 -5.02 15.26 -15.58
N ALA A 76 -5.44 15.74 -14.42
CA ALA A 76 -6.29 16.92 -14.29
C ALA A 76 -5.60 18.20 -14.78
N LYS A 77 -4.27 18.32 -14.55
CA LYS A 77 -3.50 19.48 -15.05
C LYS A 77 -3.34 19.42 -16.57
N ALA A 78 -2.99 18.26 -17.12
CA ALA A 78 -2.87 18.06 -18.57
C ALA A 78 -4.20 18.29 -19.32
N ALA A 79 -5.33 17.87 -18.75
CA ALA A 79 -6.66 18.14 -19.33
C ALA A 79 -7.01 19.64 -19.33
N LYS A 80 -6.66 20.37 -18.25
CA LYS A 80 -6.85 21.82 -18.18
C LYS A 80 -5.96 22.58 -19.16
N ASP A 81 -4.71 22.15 -19.32
CA ASP A 81 -3.78 22.78 -20.27
C ASP A 81 -4.20 22.52 -21.73
N ALA A 82 -4.73 21.32 -22.04
CA ALA A 82 -5.25 20.99 -23.36
C ALA A 82 -6.50 21.82 -23.73
N LEU A 83 -7.44 21.99 -22.79
CA LEU A 83 -8.63 22.84 -22.98
C LEU A 83 -8.25 24.31 -23.19
N LYS A 84 -7.30 24.84 -22.40
CA LYS A 84 -6.83 26.23 -22.53
C LYS A 84 -6.10 26.48 -23.86
N ASN A 85 -5.36 25.50 -24.37
CA ASN A 85 -4.69 25.58 -25.66
C ASN A 85 -5.67 25.47 -26.85
N ALA A 86 -6.74 24.68 -26.72
CA ALA A 86 -7.79 24.58 -27.74
C ALA A 86 -8.61 25.88 -27.83
N GLU A 87 -8.95 26.49 -26.69
CA GLU A 87 -9.66 27.78 -26.64
C GLU A 87 -8.82 28.93 -27.23
N SER A 88 -7.49 28.85 -27.12
CA SER A 88 -6.56 29.84 -27.69
C SER A 88 -6.34 29.69 -29.21
N ALA A 89 -6.70 28.55 -29.79
CA ALA A 89 -6.52 28.26 -31.22
C ALA A 89 -7.71 28.73 -32.08
N ASP A 90 -8.92 28.77 -31.50
CA ASP A 90 -10.14 29.23 -32.19
C ASP A 90 -10.14 30.74 -32.49
N VAL A 91 -9.39 31.53 -31.71
CA VAL A 91 -9.32 33.01 -31.84
C VAL A 91 -8.43 33.48 -33.02
N LYS A 92 -7.68 32.59 -33.69
CA LYS A 92 -6.75 32.96 -34.79
C LYS A 92 -7.12 32.38 -36.15
N THR A 93 -8.35 32.61 -36.64
CA THR A 93 -8.66 32.41 -38.06
C THR A 93 -8.68 33.77 -38.77
N PRO A 94 -7.68 34.08 -39.65
CA PRO A 94 -7.70 35.31 -40.45
C PRO A 94 -8.81 35.21 -41.52
N ALA A 95 -9.79 36.09 -41.42
CA ALA A 95 -10.75 36.35 -42.47
C ALA A 95 -10.10 37.23 -43.55
N ASP A 96 -9.48 36.65 -44.58
CA ASP A 96 -9.40 37.30 -45.90
C ASP A 96 -8.93 36.33 -47.01
N LEU A 97 -9.88 35.78 -47.77
CA LEU A 97 -9.62 35.25 -49.12
C LEU A 97 -10.89 35.45 -49.96
N ARG A 98 -11.09 36.67 -50.47
CA ARG A 98 -11.90 36.91 -51.68
C ARG A 98 -11.18 37.86 -52.62
N LYS A 99 -10.68 37.33 -53.75
CA LYS A 99 -11.00 37.81 -55.11
C LYS A 99 -10.38 36.88 -56.17
N PRO A 100 -11.17 36.37 -57.12
CA PRO A 100 -10.63 35.80 -58.36
C PRO A 100 -10.30 36.94 -59.33
N GLN A 101 -9.07 36.97 -59.84
CA GLN A 101 -8.67 37.78 -61.00
C GLN A 101 -8.63 36.87 -62.22
N GLU A 102 -9.63 36.98 -63.08
CA GLU A 102 -9.66 36.38 -64.42
C GLU A 102 -8.89 37.27 -65.40
N LYS A 103 -8.28 36.64 -66.41
CA LYS A 103 -7.13 37.11 -67.16
C LYS A 103 -7.51 37.33 -68.63
N LYS A 104 -7.12 38.50 -69.15
CA LYS A 104 -7.08 38.97 -70.57
C LYS A 104 -8.38 39.39 -71.23
#